data_AF-W2CXT2-F1
#
_entry.id   AF-W2CXT2-F1
#
_cell.length_a   1.000
_cell.length_b   1.000
_cell.length_c   1.000
_cell.angle_alpha   90.00
_cell.angle_beta   90.00
_cell.angle_gamma   90.00
#
_symmetry.space_group_name_H-M   'P 1'
#
loop_
_entity.id
_entity.type
_entity.pdbx_description
1 polymer ?
#
loop_
_entity_poly.entity_id
_entity_poly.type
_entity_poly.pdbx_seq_one_letter_code
_entity_poly.pdbx_strand_id
1 'polypeptide(L)'
;MNRPKKTPVRSPKWDAFHFRLPDSRDQLRLIELFKRSGARTKTEYIRARILDEHFRVVTVDKSREDFVRRLTEFTAALNKIGVLYNQAVRAINTYHSPKTAVVMLRKLEGYAADIHRLQERVIALTEALRQEIDR
;
A
#
# COMPACT_ATOMS: atom_id res chain seq x y z
N MET A 1 23.04 50.54 -8.48
CA MET A 1 21.64 50.38 -8.00
C MET A 1 21.51 49.04 -7.31
N ASN A 2 21.32 49.03 -5.99
CA ASN A 2 21.22 47.80 -5.20
C ASN A 2 19.72 47.50 -4.97
N ARG A 3 19.20 46.39 -5.50
CA ARG A 3 17.81 45.98 -5.24
C ARG A 3 17.70 45.51 -3.78
N PRO A 4 16.73 45.99 -2.99
CA PRO A 4 16.52 45.46 -1.65
C PRO A 4 16.05 44.01 -1.74
N LYS A 5 16.69 43.11 -0.97
CA LYS A 5 16.19 41.75 -0.77
C LYS A 5 14.82 41.86 -0.09
N LYS A 6 13.75 41.42 -0.76
CA LYS A 6 12.45 41.22 -0.11
C LYS A 6 12.61 40.10 0.93
N THR A 7 12.78 40.46 2.20
CA THR A 7 12.46 39.55 3.31
C THR A 7 10.96 39.23 3.22
N PRO A 8 10.55 37.94 3.25
CA PRO A 8 9.14 37.62 3.21
C PRO A 8 8.48 38.11 4.51
N VAL A 9 7.42 38.90 4.35
CA VAL A 9 6.59 39.44 5.44
C VAL A 9 6.07 38.27 6.29
N ARG A 10 6.50 38.18 7.55
CA ARG A 10 5.92 37.27 8.55
C ARG A 10 4.91 38.02 9.40
N SER A 11 3.62 37.77 9.17
CA SER A 11 2.53 38.01 10.12
C SER A 11 1.43 36.98 9.81
N PRO A 12 1.04 36.06 10.72
CA PRO A 12 0.44 36.41 12.02
C PRO A 12 0.94 35.58 13.22
N LYS A 13 0.98 36.22 14.39
CA LYS A 13 0.84 35.60 15.73
C LYS A 13 0.22 36.67 16.59
N TRP A 14 -0.98 36.48 17.12
CA TRP A 14 -1.45 37.46 18.11
C TRP A 14 -1.93 36.85 19.43
N ASP A 15 -2.13 35.54 19.52
CA ASP A 15 -2.16 34.85 20.81
C ASP A 15 -1.84 33.35 20.63
N ALA A 16 -0.55 33.02 20.46
CA ALA A 16 -0.15 31.64 20.23
C ALA A 16 -0.17 30.86 21.55
N PHE A 17 -1.11 29.92 21.69
CA PHE A 17 -1.20 29.07 22.87
C PHE A 17 -0.59 27.69 22.61
N HIS A 18 0.06 27.14 23.64
CA HIS A 18 0.59 25.79 23.65
C HIS A 18 -0.07 25.03 24.79
N PHE A 19 -0.57 23.83 24.50
CA PHE A 19 -1.09 22.93 25.53
C PHE A 19 -0.28 21.64 25.54
N ARG A 20 -0.16 21.04 26.73
CA ARG A 20 0.43 19.72 26.91
C ARG A 20 -0.69 18.77 27.31
N LEU A 21 -0.70 17.60 26.70
CA LEU A 21 -1.52 16.49 27.14
C LEU A 21 -0.70 15.73 28.19
N PRO A 22 -1.11 15.72 29.47
CA PRO A 22 -0.34 15.06 30.53
C PRO A 22 -0.40 13.53 30.40
N ASP A 23 -1.48 12.98 29.84
CA ASP A 23 -1.60 11.56 29.56
C ASP A 23 -1.11 11.21 28.14
N SER A 24 -0.20 10.24 28.08
CA SER A 24 0.26 9.61 26.85
C SER A 24 -0.87 8.99 26.01
N ARG A 25 -1.95 8.49 26.64
CA ARG A 25 -3.10 7.89 25.93
C ARG A 25 -3.88 8.93 25.15
N ASP A 26 -4.09 10.11 25.73
CA ASP A 26 -4.75 11.22 25.06
C ASP A 26 -3.92 11.76 23.90
N GLN A 27 -2.59 11.76 24.05
CA GLN A 27 -1.68 12.12 22.96
C GLN A 27 -1.78 11.14 21.79
N LEU A 28 -1.82 9.83 22.06
CA LEU A 28 -2.03 8.80 21.04
C LEU A 28 -3.39 8.95 20.36
N ARG A 29 -4.45 9.19 21.13
CA ARG A 29 -5.80 9.40 20.63
C ARG A 29 -5.89 10.62 19.71
N LEU A 30 -5.25 11.74 20.07
CA LEU A 30 -5.20 12.93 19.23
C LEU A 30 -4.47 12.68 17.90
N ILE A 31 -3.37 11.92 17.94
CA ILE A 31 -2.63 11.55 16.73
C ILE A 31 -3.48 10.66 15.81
N GLU A 32 -4.22 9.71 16.37
CA GLU A 32 -5.11 8.84 15.60
C GLU A 32 -6.24 9.62 14.96
N LEU A 33 -6.90 10.50 15.71
CA LEU A 33 -7.97 11.33 15.18
C LEU A 33 -7.49 12.29 14.08
N PHE A 34 -6.28 12.85 14.24
CA PHE A 34 -5.63 13.64 13.18
C PHE A 34 -5.40 12.82 11.91
N LYS A 35 -4.90 11.58 12.03
CA LYS A 35 -4.69 10.70 10.87
C LYS A 35 -6.00 10.38 10.16
N ARG A 36 -7.09 10.20 10.91
CA ARG A 36 -8.43 9.90 10.38
C ARG A 36 -9.14 11.10 9.75
N SER A 37 -8.77 12.33 10.11
CA SER A 37 -9.44 13.53 9.62
C SER A 37 -9.00 13.97 8.22
N GLY A 38 -7.90 13.42 7.70
CA GLY A 38 -7.33 13.83 6.41
C GLY A 38 -6.80 15.27 6.35
N ALA A 39 -6.63 15.92 7.51
CA ALA A 39 -6.11 17.28 7.58
C ALA A 39 -4.62 17.32 7.22
N ARG A 40 -4.15 18.42 6.62
CA ARG A 40 -2.76 18.52 6.16
C ARG A 40 -1.80 18.73 7.33
N THR A 41 -2.26 19.41 8.38
CA THR A 41 -1.44 19.69 9.57
C THR A 41 -2.21 19.45 10.87
N LYS A 42 -1.48 19.13 11.96
CA LYS A 42 -2.08 18.97 13.29
C LYS A 42 -2.78 20.24 13.76
N THR A 43 -2.22 21.41 13.43
CA THR A 43 -2.79 22.72 13.78
C THR A 43 -4.12 22.96 13.08
N GLU A 44 -4.20 22.64 11.79
CA GLU A 44 -5.44 22.71 11.01
C GLU A 44 -6.52 21.78 11.58
N TYR A 45 -6.14 20.55 11.91
CA TYR A 45 -7.06 19.60 12.56
C TYR A 45 -7.58 20.10 13.91
N ILE A 46 -6.70 20.56 14.80
CA ILE A 46 -7.07 21.06 16.12
C ILE A 46 -7.95 22.31 16.00
N ARG A 47 -7.60 23.24 15.09
CA ARG A 47 -8.40 24.43 14.83
C ARG A 47 -9.80 24.07 14.38
N ALA A 48 -9.93 23.19 13.39
CA ALA A 48 -11.21 22.73 12.89
C ALA A 48 -12.06 22.05 13.98
N ARG A 49 -11.43 21.28 14.89
CA ARG A 49 -12.12 20.64 16.02
C ARG A 49 -12.56 21.62 17.12
N ILE A 50 -11.81 22.68 17.37
CA ILE A 50 -12.14 23.69 18.39
C ILE A 50 -13.19 24.68 17.88
N LEU A 51 -13.13 25.03 16.59
CA LEU A 51 -14.04 25.96 15.94
C LEU A 51 -15.30 25.27 15.36
N ASP A 52 -15.51 23.99 15.70
CA ASP A 52 -16.64 23.16 15.27
C ASP A 52 -16.87 23.17 13.74
N GLU A 53 -15.78 23.23 12.97
CA GLU A 53 -15.85 23.18 11.51
C GLU A 53 -16.27 21.77 11.05
N HIS A 54 -17.12 21.68 10.03
CA HIS A 54 -17.47 20.40 9.42
C HIS A 54 -16.24 19.72 8.82
N PHE A 55 -15.90 18.52 9.29
CA PHE A 55 -14.83 17.70 8.74
C PHE A 55 -15.32 16.31 8.37
N ARG A 56 -14.70 15.74 7.33
CA ARG A 56 -14.96 14.38 6.87
C ARG A 56 -13.99 13.43 7.56
N VAL A 57 -14.50 12.50 8.36
CA VAL A 57 -13.69 11.37 8.85
C VAL A 57 -13.55 10.38 7.70
N VAL A 58 -12.34 10.21 7.19
CA VAL A 58 -12.04 9.15 6.21
C VAL A 58 -11.64 7.91 7.00
N THR A 59 -12.58 6.99 7.17
CA THR A 59 -12.26 5.65 7.69
C THR A 59 -11.60 4.85 6.57
N VAL A 60 -10.26 4.82 6.57
CA VAL A 60 -9.51 3.94 5.70
C VAL A 60 -9.55 2.54 6.32
N ASP A 61 -10.19 1.60 5.63
CA ASP A 61 -10.14 0.19 6.00
C ASP A 61 -8.73 -0.34 5.70
N LYS A 62 -7.88 -0.32 6.71
CA LYS A 62 -6.47 -0.74 6.63
C LYS A 62 -6.33 -2.19 6.15
N SER A 63 -7.34 -3.03 6.42
CA SER A 63 -7.35 -4.43 5.96
C SER A 63 -7.45 -4.50 4.43
N ARG A 64 -8.30 -3.66 3.82
CA ARG A 64 -8.48 -3.62 2.36
C ARG A 64 -7.24 -3.10 1.65
N GLU A 65 -6.60 -2.06 2.18
CA GLU A 65 -5.34 -1.55 1.61
C GLU A 65 -4.23 -2.60 1.66
N ASP A 66 -4.08 -3.30 2.80
CA ASP A 66 -3.10 -4.36 2.92
C ASP A 66 -3.38 -5.54 1.98
N PHE A 67 -4.66 -5.88 1.76
CA PHE A 67 -5.05 -6.90 0.79
C PHE A 67 -4.66 -6.51 -0.64
N VAL A 68 -5.02 -5.29 -1.08
CA VAL A 68 -4.69 -4.80 -2.44
C VAL A 68 -3.18 -4.74 -2.65
N ARG A 69 -2.42 -4.32 -1.63
CA ARG A 69 -0.95 -4.32 -1.67
C ARG A 69 -0.40 -5.73 -1.87
N ARG A 70 -0.86 -6.70 -1.06
CA ARG A 70 -0.44 -8.11 -1.17
C ARG A 70 -0.80 -8.70 -2.54
N LEU A 71 -1.97 -8.38 -3.08
CA LEU A 71 -2.39 -8.84 -4.41
C LEU A 71 -1.50 -8.26 -5.52
N THR A 72 -1.11 -6.99 -5.38
CA THR A 72 -0.17 -6.33 -6.30
C THR A 72 1.21 -7.00 -6.27
N GLU A 73 1.73 -7.29 -5.06
CA GLU A 73 3.00 -8.01 -4.88
C GLU A 73 2.95 -9.41 -5.52
N PHE A 74 1.84 -10.13 -5.32
CA PHE A 74 1.61 -11.44 -5.94
C PHE A 74 1.60 -11.37 -7.48
N THR A 75 0.94 -10.36 -8.04
CA THR A 75 0.87 -10.15 -9.49
C THR A 75 2.26 -9.86 -10.08
N ALA A 76 3.07 -9.05 -9.38
CA ALA A 76 4.44 -8.78 -9.78
C ALA A 76 5.31 -10.05 -9.78
N ALA A 77 5.13 -10.92 -8.77
CA ALA A 77 5.82 -12.21 -8.70
C ALA A 77 5.43 -13.13 -9.86
N LEU A 78 4.13 -13.22 -10.21
CA LEU A 78 3.66 -13.99 -11.36
C LEU A 78 4.28 -13.54 -12.67
N ASN A 79 4.34 -12.22 -12.92
CA ASN A 79 4.98 -11.67 -14.12
C ASN A 79 6.46 -12.06 -14.21
N LYS A 80 7.18 -12.02 -13.08
CA LYS A 80 8.58 -12.45 -13.02
C LYS A 80 8.74 -13.94 -13.35
N ILE A 81 7.82 -14.78 -12.86
CA ILE A 81 7.81 -16.21 -13.20
C ILE A 81 7.57 -16.41 -14.70
N GLY A 82 6.67 -15.66 -15.32
CA GLY A 82 6.45 -15.73 -16.78
C GLY A 82 7.71 -15.42 -17.60
N VAL A 83 8.52 -14.44 -17.17
CA VAL A 83 9.81 -14.14 -17.80
C VAL A 83 10.79 -15.30 -17.63
N LEU A 84 10.91 -15.85 -16.42
CA LEU A 84 11.79 -16.99 -16.14
C LEU A 84 11.37 -18.25 -16.91
N TYR A 85 10.06 -18.48 -17.05
CA TYR A 85 9.51 -19.56 -17.87
C TYR A 85 9.97 -19.45 -19.32
N ASN A 86 9.82 -18.27 -19.93
CA ASN A 86 10.28 -18.03 -21.30
C ASN A 86 11.78 -18.23 -21.47
N GLN A 87 12.57 -17.81 -20.48
CA GLN A 87 14.02 -18.03 -20.47
C GLN A 87 14.35 -19.52 -20.39
N ALA A 88 13.67 -20.28 -19.52
CA ALA A 88 13.85 -21.72 -19.39
C ALA A 88 13.49 -22.45 -20.70
N VAL A 89 12.37 -22.11 -21.35
CA VAL A 89 11.98 -22.70 -22.63
C VAL A 89 13.01 -22.41 -23.72
N ARG A 90 13.50 -21.16 -23.82
CA ARG A 90 14.58 -20.82 -24.77
C ARG A 90 15.86 -21.60 -24.50
N ALA A 91 16.25 -21.72 -23.23
CA ALA A 91 17.43 -22.48 -22.83
C ALA A 91 17.28 -23.96 -23.21
N ILE A 92 16.14 -24.58 -22.89
CA ILE A 92 15.78 -25.96 -23.27
C ILE A 92 15.88 -26.14 -24.79
N ASN A 93 15.31 -25.23 -25.57
CA ASN A 93 15.37 -25.26 -27.04
C ASN A 93 16.80 -25.11 -27.59
N THR A 94 17.73 -24.58 -26.81
CA THR A 94 19.13 -24.38 -27.20
C THR A 94 20.02 -25.56 -26.77
N TYR A 95 19.57 -26.45 -25.88
CA TYR A 95 20.38 -27.59 -25.41
C TYR A 95 20.44 -28.74 -26.44
N HIS A 96 21.62 -29.32 -26.62
CA HIS A 96 21.89 -30.39 -27.61
C HIS A 96 21.49 -31.81 -27.17
N SER A 97 21.04 -32.02 -25.93
CA SER A 97 20.70 -33.35 -25.39
C SER A 97 19.17 -33.48 -25.21
N PRO A 98 18.49 -34.33 -26.00
CA PRO A 98 17.05 -34.57 -25.86
C PRO A 98 16.66 -35.06 -24.46
N LYS A 99 17.53 -35.87 -23.81
CA LYS A 99 17.28 -36.39 -22.45
C LYS A 99 17.22 -35.26 -21.42
N THR A 100 18.11 -34.27 -21.52
CA THR A 100 18.16 -33.14 -20.57
C THR A 100 16.96 -32.22 -20.75
N ALA A 101 16.54 -31.97 -22.00
CA ALA A 101 15.36 -31.18 -22.32
C ALA A 101 14.08 -31.77 -21.70
N VAL A 102 13.88 -33.10 -21.81
CA VAL A 102 12.71 -33.78 -21.24
C VAL A 102 12.65 -33.67 -19.71
N VAL A 103 13.78 -33.80 -19.02
CA VAL A 103 13.82 -33.66 -17.55
C VAL A 103 13.50 -32.22 -17.13
N MET A 104 13.99 -31.22 -17.85
CA MET A 104 13.70 -29.83 -17.58
C MET A 104 12.24 -29.48 -17.86
N LEU A 105 11.65 -29.98 -18.96
CA LEU A 105 10.24 -29.80 -19.28
C LEU A 105 9.32 -30.38 -18.21
N ARG A 106 9.59 -31.60 -17.71
CA ARG A 106 8.81 -32.18 -16.61
C ARG A 106 8.82 -31.34 -15.34
N LYS A 107 9.96 -30.72 -14.99
CA LYS A 107 10.04 -29.81 -13.85
C LYS A 107 9.22 -28.53 -14.09
N LEU A 108 9.30 -28.01 -15.32
CA LEU A 108 8.54 -26.83 -15.74
C LEU A 108 7.03 -27.06 -15.64
N GLU A 109 6.55 -28.23 -16.09
CA GLU A 109 5.16 -28.66 -15.96
C GLU A 109 4.72 -28.75 -14.49
N GLY A 110 5.57 -29.29 -13.62
CA GLY A 110 5.31 -29.35 -12.18
C GLY A 110 5.13 -27.95 -11.56
N TYR A 111 6.04 -27.03 -11.87
CA TYR A 111 5.93 -25.65 -11.38
C TYR A 111 4.70 -24.92 -11.94
N ALA A 112 4.35 -25.14 -13.21
CA ALA A 112 3.15 -24.57 -13.79
C ALA A 112 1.88 -25.05 -13.06
N ALA A 113 1.80 -26.34 -12.70
CA ALA A 113 0.70 -26.88 -11.92
C ALA A 113 0.60 -26.27 -10.52
N ASP A 114 1.74 -26.06 -9.83
CA ASP A 114 1.76 -25.44 -8.50
C ASP A 114 1.33 -23.97 -8.53
N ILE A 115 1.75 -23.23 -9.55
CA ILE A 115 1.31 -21.84 -9.77
C ILE A 115 -0.19 -21.79 -10.00
N HIS A 116 -0.73 -22.70 -10.82
CA HIS A 116 -2.15 -22.76 -11.08
C HIS A 116 -2.97 -23.00 -9.80
N ARG A 117 -2.56 -23.96 -8.97
CA ARG A 117 -3.18 -24.22 -7.66
C ARG A 117 -3.14 -23.01 -6.72
N LEU A 118 -2.02 -22.28 -6.72
CA LEU A 118 -1.90 -21.04 -5.94
C LEU A 118 -2.85 -19.96 -6.45
N GLN A 119 -3.00 -19.82 -7.76
CA GLN A 119 -3.95 -18.87 -8.38
C GLN A 119 -5.39 -19.21 -8.01
N GLU A 120 -5.79 -20.48 -8.07
CA GLU A 120 -7.14 -20.93 -7.66
C GLU A 120 -7.43 -20.56 -6.19
N ARG A 121 -6.47 -20.77 -5.30
CA ARG A 121 -6.59 -20.37 -3.89
C ARG A 121 -6.74 -18.87 -3.70
N VAL A 122 -5.97 -18.06 -4.45
CA VAL A 122 -6.07 -16.59 -4.39
C VAL A 122 -7.44 -16.13 -4.89
N ILE A 123 -7.97 -16.72 -5.95
CA ILE A 123 -9.32 -16.42 -6.46
C ILE A 123 -10.37 -16.73 -5.39
N ALA A 124 -10.33 -17.94 -4.80
CA ALA A 124 -11.28 -18.34 -3.77
C ALA A 124 -11.25 -17.40 -2.54
N LEU A 125 -10.07 -17.00 -2.08
CA LEU A 125 -9.92 -16.04 -0.97
C LEU A 125 -10.48 -14.65 -1.34
N THR A 126 -10.30 -14.24 -2.59
CA THR A 126 -10.80 -12.94 -3.09
C THR A 126 -12.33 -12.94 -3.17
N GLU A 127 -12.93 -14.05 -3.61
CA GLU A 127 -14.38 -14.22 -3.65
C GLU A 127 -15.00 -14.24 -2.25
N ALA A 128 -14.36 -14.95 -1.30
CA ALA A 128 -14.80 -14.97 0.09
C ALA A 128 -14.77 -13.57 0.73
N LEU A 129 -13.69 -12.81 0.53
CA LEU A 129 -13.58 -11.43 1.01
C LEU A 129 -14.65 -10.52 0.38
N ARG A 130 -14.92 -10.68 -0.93
CA ARG A 130 -15.97 -9.93 -1.61
C ARG A 130 -17.34 -10.20 -0.98
N GLN A 131 -17.67 -11.45 -0.71
CA GLN A 131 -18.94 -11.82 -0.06
C GLN A 131 -19.07 -11.26 1.36
N GLU A 132 -17.97 -11.15 2.11
CA GLU A 132 -17.97 -10.49 3.42
C GLU A 132 -18.17 -8.98 3.34
N ILE A 133 -17.66 -8.32 2.28
CA ILE A 133 -17.84 -6.88 2.04
C ILE A 133 -19.27 -6.53 1.59
N ASP A 134 -19.90 -7.43 0.81
CA ASP A 134 -21.24 -7.25 0.26
C ASP A 134 -22.36 -7.61 1.27
N ARG A 135 -22.01 -8.07 2.48
CA ARG A 135 -22.92 -8.31 3.61
C ARG A 135 -23.06 -7.09 4.51
#